data_AF-A0AAP8GV56-F1
#
_entry.id   AF-A0AAP8GV56-F1
#
_cell.length_a   1.000
_cell.length_b   1.000
_cell.length_c   1.000
_cell.angle_alpha   90.00
_cell.angle_beta   90.00
_cell.angle_gamma   90.00
#
_symmetry.space_group_name_H-M   'P 1'
#
loop_
_entity.id
_entity.type
_entity.pdbx_description
1 polymer ?
#
loop_
_entity_poly.entity_id
_entity_poly.type
_entity_poly.pdbx_seq_one_letter_code
_entity_poly.pdbx_strand_id
1 'polypeptide(L)'
;MSKKAITVLVMFVLFVAAIVSGKIHWNKKVVNATVQTNEVKMTKTKTKVENTKTKREEEKQDAKASFNEAYAKNLPDAVKEKLKKAAAYKKTVNIVIVGDEASSPANDTWVSKFVSNLDANYGKGLWNVTVKEYKNESTEELIVNKRAQDIAKENPDVILFEAPFITDNNKTGNGNSVANAQKFVGELSSSAKGNTIMIQPSNPVYGAKNYPKAIEALKQFAK
;
A
#
# COMPACT_ATOMS: atom_id res chain seq x y z
N MET A 1 7.37 16.03 52.06
CA MET A 1 7.94 16.16 50.70
C MET A 1 8.34 17.62 50.51
N SER A 2 9.57 17.93 50.05
CA SER A 2 10.03 19.32 49.92
C SER A 2 9.24 20.04 48.81
N LYS A 3 9.04 21.37 48.92
CA LYS A 3 8.31 22.15 47.90
C LYS A 3 8.83 21.90 46.47
N LYS A 4 10.14 21.72 46.33
CA LYS A 4 10.82 21.38 45.06
C LYS A 4 10.41 20.00 44.52
N ALA A 5 10.32 18.99 45.39
CA ALA A 5 9.88 17.65 45.00
C ALA A 5 8.40 17.62 44.58
N ILE A 6 7.56 18.44 45.22
CA ILE A 6 6.15 18.60 44.82
C ILE A 6 6.05 19.27 43.45
N THR A 7 6.82 20.33 43.18
CA THR A 7 6.83 20.99 41.86
C THR A 7 7.30 20.06 40.74
N VAL A 8 8.36 19.28 40.97
CA VAL A 8 8.86 18.30 40.00
C VAL A 8 7.82 17.21 39.72
N LEU A 9 7.14 16.72 40.76
CA LEU A 9 6.07 15.72 40.61
C LEU A 9 4.91 16.27 39.78
N VAL A 10 4.46 17.50 40.03
CA VAL A 10 3.38 18.15 39.26
C VAL A 10 3.78 18.33 37.79
N MET A 11 5.01 18.76 37.52
CA MET A 11 5.51 18.95 36.16
C MET A 11 5.59 17.62 35.40
N PHE A 12 6.02 16.55 36.06
CA PHE A 12 6.04 15.21 35.50
C PHE A 12 4.63 14.69 35.17
N VAL A 13 3.67 14.91 36.06
CA VAL A 13 2.26 14.54 35.82
C VAL A 13 1.68 15.29 34.62
N LEU A 14 1.96 16.59 34.48
CA LEU A 14 1.52 17.38 33.32
C LEU A 14 2.15 16.90 32.00
N PHE A 15 3.43 16.54 32.03
CA PHE A 15 4.11 16.00 30.85
C PHE A 15 3.51 14.66 30.39
N VAL A 16 3.28 13.74 31.33
CA VAL A 16 2.63 12.46 31.02
C VAL A 16 1.20 12.68 30.50
N ALA A 17 0.44 13.58 31.12
CA ALA A 17 -0.91 13.93 30.66
C ALA A 17 -0.93 14.50 29.24
N ALA A 18 0.06 15.34 28.88
CA ALA A 18 0.20 15.89 27.53
C ALA A 18 0.52 14.81 26.49
N ILE A 19 1.44 13.88 26.80
CA ILE A 19 1.78 12.75 25.90
C ILE A 19 0.57 11.83 25.70
N VAL A 20 -0.11 11.45 26.78
CA VAL A 20 -1.28 10.56 26.71
C VAL A 20 -2.41 11.23 25.92
N SER A 21 -2.69 12.51 26.19
CA SER A 21 -3.71 13.28 25.47
C SER A 21 -3.35 13.46 23.99
N GLY A 22 -2.08 13.72 23.68
CA GLY A 22 -1.57 13.81 22.32
C GLY A 22 -1.73 12.50 21.55
N LYS A 23 -1.39 11.36 22.17
CA LYS A 23 -1.59 10.03 21.58
C LYS A 23 -3.08 9.73 21.34
N ILE A 24 -3.95 10.05 22.31
CA ILE A 24 -5.40 9.87 22.16
C ILE A 24 -5.95 10.75 21.04
N HIS A 25 -5.52 12.02 20.97
CA HIS A 25 -5.94 12.95 19.92
C HIS A 25 -5.48 12.48 18.54
N TRP A 26 -4.23 12.04 18.42
CA TRP A 26 -3.69 11.46 17.19
C TRP A 26 -4.44 10.20 16.76
N ASN A 27 -4.65 9.26 17.69
CA ASN A 27 -5.40 8.03 17.41
C ASN A 27 -6.84 8.31 17.00
N LYS A 28 -7.55 9.21 17.68
CA LYS A 28 -8.93 9.61 17.27
C LYS A 28 -8.96 10.19 15.87
N LYS A 29 -7.93 10.91 15.46
CA LYS A 29 -7.85 11.55 14.14
C LYS A 29 -7.51 10.57 13.03
N VAL A 30 -6.62 9.62 13.29
CA VAL A 30 -6.35 8.49 12.38
C VAL A 30 -7.62 7.63 12.26
N VAL A 31 -8.26 7.32 13.38
CA VAL A 31 -9.52 6.56 13.43
C VAL A 31 -10.62 7.31 12.68
N ASN A 32 -10.82 8.62 12.85
CA ASN A 32 -11.83 9.37 12.07
C ASN A 32 -11.51 9.46 10.57
N ALA A 33 -10.24 9.40 10.17
CA ALA A 33 -9.84 9.28 8.77
C ALA A 33 -9.98 7.85 8.21
N THR A 34 -10.16 6.85 9.08
CA THR A 34 -10.21 5.41 8.74
C THR A 34 -11.58 4.75 9.05
N VAL A 35 -12.44 5.37 9.86
CA VAL A 35 -13.76 4.87 10.33
C VAL A 35 -14.87 4.98 9.27
N GLN A 36 -14.53 5.16 8.00
CA GLN A 36 -15.40 4.62 6.95
C GLN A 36 -15.28 3.11 6.77
N THR A 37 -14.48 2.38 7.56
CA THR A 37 -14.49 0.91 7.52
C THR A 37 -14.16 0.28 8.87
N ASN A 38 -15.14 -0.49 9.35
CA ASN A 38 -15.31 -1.23 10.61
C ASN A 38 -14.08 -1.74 11.38
N GLU A 39 -14.26 -1.65 12.70
CA GLU A 39 -13.52 -2.31 13.77
C GLU A 39 -13.59 -3.85 13.67
N VAL A 40 -12.45 -4.53 13.79
CA VAL A 40 -12.37 -5.85 14.45
C VAL A 40 -11.05 -5.95 15.20
N LYS A 41 -11.17 -6.20 16.51
CA LYS A 41 -10.08 -6.54 17.44
C LYS A 41 -9.39 -7.84 17.00
N MET A 42 -8.06 -7.85 16.95
CA MET A 42 -7.30 -9.09 16.83
C MET A 42 -6.32 -9.27 17.98
N THR A 43 -6.48 -10.45 18.58
CA THR A 43 -5.69 -11.04 19.65
C THR A 43 -4.29 -11.37 19.15
N LYS A 44 -3.31 -11.10 20.01
CA LYS A 44 -1.88 -11.35 19.80
C LYS A 44 -1.59 -12.84 19.62
N THR A 45 -0.89 -13.20 18.54
CA THR A 45 0.02 -14.36 18.55
C THR A 45 1.30 -13.99 17.81
N LYS A 46 2.39 -13.94 18.57
CA LYS A 46 3.78 -13.82 18.10
C LYS A 46 4.17 -15.12 17.40
N THR A 47 5.03 -15.08 16.38
CA THR A 47 6.26 -15.92 16.26
C THR A 47 7.14 -15.43 15.11
N LYS A 48 8.45 -15.51 15.36
CA LYS A 48 9.67 -15.06 14.66
C LYS A 48 10.19 -16.28 13.85
N VAL A 49 10.73 -16.22 12.62
CA VAL A 49 12.15 -16.02 12.24
C VAL A 49 12.30 -16.52 10.78
N GLU A 50 12.89 -15.69 9.90
CA GLU A 50 14.00 -15.96 8.95
C GLU A 50 14.11 -17.31 8.17
N ASN A 51 14.02 -17.16 6.84
CA ASN A 51 14.96 -17.58 5.77
C ASN A 51 15.52 -19.03 5.76
N THR A 52 15.19 -19.81 4.71
CA THR A 52 16.16 -20.57 3.87
C THR A 52 15.44 -21.14 2.63
N LYS A 53 16.14 -21.07 1.49
CA LYS A 53 15.76 -21.57 0.17
C LYS A 53 15.65 -23.10 0.11
N THR A 54 14.76 -23.56 -0.78
CA THR A 54 14.90 -24.65 -1.78
C THR A 54 13.83 -25.74 -1.67
N LYS A 55 13.26 -26.03 -2.86
CA LYS A 55 12.43 -27.17 -3.30
C LYS A 55 10.92 -27.05 -3.15
N ARG A 56 10.34 -26.84 -4.34
CA ARG A 56 9.03 -27.24 -4.84
C ARG A 56 8.51 -28.49 -4.11
N GLU A 57 7.59 -28.26 -3.20
CA GLU A 57 6.56 -29.21 -2.83
C GLU A 57 5.22 -28.56 -3.14
N GLU A 58 4.43 -29.24 -3.97
CA GLU A 58 3.04 -28.94 -4.23
C GLU A 58 2.27 -29.12 -2.92
N GLU A 59 2.16 -28.06 -2.14
CA GLU A 59 1.22 -28.02 -1.04
C GLU A 59 -0.20 -28.03 -1.62
N LYS A 60 -0.94 -29.07 -1.28
CA LYS A 60 -2.38 -29.21 -1.51
C LYS A 60 -3.10 -27.93 -1.08
N GLN A 61 -3.46 -27.13 -2.07
CA GLN A 61 -4.20 -25.88 -1.90
C GLN A 61 -5.70 -26.20 -1.71
N ASP A 62 -6.05 -26.85 -0.60
CA ASP A 62 -7.44 -27.18 -0.22
C ASP A 62 -8.14 -26.01 0.50
N ALA A 63 -7.95 -24.80 -0.03
CA ALA A 63 -8.90 -23.71 0.14
C ALA A 63 -9.23 -23.24 -1.27
N LYS A 64 -10.39 -23.64 -1.82
CA LYS A 64 -10.84 -23.26 -3.16
C LYS A 64 -10.67 -21.76 -3.37
N ALA A 65 -9.64 -21.36 -4.12
CA ALA A 65 -9.54 -20.03 -4.70
C ALA A 65 -10.84 -19.81 -5.48
N SER A 66 -11.63 -18.82 -5.06
CA SER A 66 -12.96 -18.60 -5.62
C SER A 66 -13.15 -17.12 -5.90
N PHE A 67 -13.57 -16.80 -7.11
CA PHE A 67 -13.92 -15.43 -7.45
C PHE A 67 -15.19 -15.03 -6.69
N ASN A 68 -15.06 -14.07 -5.78
CA ASN A 68 -16.18 -13.46 -5.08
C ASN A 68 -16.55 -12.12 -5.73
N GLU A 69 -17.68 -12.10 -6.43
CA GLU A 69 -18.14 -10.94 -7.18
C GLU A 69 -18.51 -9.75 -6.27
N ALA A 70 -18.97 -10.02 -5.04
CA ALA A 70 -19.32 -8.98 -4.07
C ALA A 70 -18.09 -8.15 -3.65
N TYR A 71 -16.93 -8.81 -3.46
CA TYR A 71 -15.67 -8.11 -3.17
C TYR A 71 -15.06 -7.46 -4.40
N ALA A 72 -15.26 -8.03 -5.58
CA ALA A 72 -14.71 -7.51 -6.83
C ALA A 72 -15.49 -6.33 -7.43
N LYS A 73 -16.66 -5.96 -6.90
CA LYS A 73 -17.58 -4.98 -7.51
C LYS A 73 -16.94 -3.63 -7.90
N ASN A 74 -15.98 -3.16 -7.10
CA ASN A 74 -15.31 -1.87 -7.28
C ASN A 74 -13.99 -1.98 -8.06
N LEU A 75 -13.58 -3.18 -8.47
CA LEU A 75 -12.40 -3.36 -9.30
C LEU A 75 -12.72 -2.97 -10.76
N PRO A 76 -11.72 -2.49 -11.52
CA PRO A 76 -11.87 -2.27 -12.95
C PRO A 76 -12.36 -3.54 -13.67
N ASP A 77 -13.17 -3.38 -14.71
CA ASP A 77 -13.75 -4.51 -15.45
C ASP A 77 -12.69 -5.49 -15.97
N ALA A 78 -11.57 -4.96 -16.47
CA ALA A 78 -10.44 -5.77 -16.91
C ALA A 78 -9.86 -6.66 -15.79
N VAL A 79 -9.80 -6.16 -14.55
CA VAL A 79 -9.33 -6.94 -13.39
C VAL A 79 -10.37 -7.99 -12.99
N LYS A 80 -11.66 -7.63 -12.99
CA LYS A 80 -12.76 -8.58 -12.73
C LYS A 80 -12.71 -9.75 -13.72
N GLU A 81 -12.51 -9.48 -15.01
CA GLU A 81 -12.43 -10.51 -16.03
C GLU A 81 -11.20 -11.42 -15.85
N LYS A 82 -10.04 -10.84 -15.53
CA LYS A 82 -8.82 -11.59 -15.20
C LYS A 82 -9.03 -12.55 -14.03
N LEU A 83 -9.67 -12.07 -12.95
CA LEU A 83 -9.96 -12.89 -11.77
C LEU A 83 -10.99 -14.00 -12.07
N LYS A 84 -12.04 -13.70 -12.83
CA LYS A 84 -13.04 -14.70 -13.28
C LYS A 84 -12.36 -15.82 -14.07
N LYS A 85 -11.50 -15.47 -15.04
CA LYS A 85 -10.73 -16.44 -15.83
C LYS A 85 -9.76 -17.23 -14.95
N ALA A 86 -9.01 -16.56 -14.09
CA ALA A 86 -8.05 -17.20 -13.18
C ALA A 86 -8.73 -18.25 -12.29
N ALA A 87 -9.86 -17.89 -11.67
CA ALA A 87 -10.64 -18.82 -10.85
C ALA A 87 -11.18 -20.01 -11.67
N ALA A 88 -11.70 -19.78 -12.88
CA ALA A 88 -12.23 -20.83 -13.75
C ALA A 88 -11.15 -21.82 -14.22
N TYR A 89 -9.96 -21.31 -14.56
CA TYR A 89 -8.85 -22.10 -15.10
C TYR A 89 -7.84 -22.54 -14.04
N LYS A 90 -8.11 -22.31 -12.75
CA LYS A 90 -7.19 -22.60 -11.63
C LYS A 90 -5.80 -21.98 -11.83
N LYS A 91 -5.78 -20.73 -12.30
CA LYS A 91 -4.58 -19.90 -12.45
C LYS A 91 -4.58 -18.80 -11.40
N THR A 92 -3.44 -18.13 -11.28
CA THR A 92 -3.28 -16.95 -10.43
C THR A 92 -3.35 -15.68 -11.28
N VAL A 93 -3.74 -14.56 -10.66
CA VAL A 93 -3.55 -13.21 -11.21
C VAL A 93 -2.32 -12.60 -10.57
N ASN A 94 -1.33 -12.24 -11.39
CA ASN A 94 -0.11 -11.60 -10.93
C ASN A 94 -0.35 -10.11 -10.69
N ILE A 95 -0.28 -9.68 -9.44
CA ILE A 95 -0.33 -8.27 -9.07
C ILE A 95 1.04 -7.80 -8.58
N VAL A 96 1.55 -6.74 -9.18
CA VAL A 96 2.79 -6.08 -8.74
C VAL A 96 2.44 -4.77 -8.05
N ILE A 97 2.76 -4.68 -6.77
CA ILE A 97 2.66 -3.45 -5.99
C ILE A 97 3.96 -2.68 -6.18
N VAL A 98 3.86 -1.43 -6.59
CA VAL A 98 5.00 -0.55 -6.88
C VAL A 98 4.86 0.69 -6.02
N GLY A 99 5.87 1.03 -5.24
CA GLY A 99 5.85 2.24 -4.40
C GLY A 99 7.18 2.46 -3.69
N ASP A 100 7.20 3.44 -2.79
CA ASP A 100 8.37 3.76 -1.98
C ASP A 100 8.41 2.96 -0.66
N GLU A 101 9.17 3.44 0.33
CA GLU A 101 9.25 2.86 1.68
C GLU A 101 7.87 2.62 2.33
N ALA A 102 6.87 3.45 2.03
CA ALA A 102 5.52 3.26 2.56
C ALA A 102 4.89 1.94 2.09
N SER A 103 5.35 1.42 0.94
CA SER A 103 4.92 0.17 0.32
C SER A 103 5.75 -1.05 0.74
N SER A 104 6.52 -0.95 1.83
CA SER A 104 7.32 -2.07 2.33
C SER A 104 6.45 -3.28 2.73
N PRO A 105 6.87 -4.52 2.41
CA PRO A 105 6.15 -5.74 2.79
C PRO A 105 6.34 -6.13 4.26
N ALA A 106 6.95 -5.27 5.09
CA ALA A 106 7.15 -5.54 6.51
C ALA A 106 5.83 -5.81 7.25
N ASN A 107 5.91 -6.49 8.40
CA ASN A 107 4.73 -6.77 9.22
C ASN A 107 4.04 -5.47 9.65
N ASP A 108 2.71 -5.53 9.75
CA ASP A 108 1.81 -4.44 10.14
C ASP A 108 1.77 -3.21 9.19
N THR A 109 2.37 -3.30 8.01
CA THR A 109 2.23 -2.26 6.96
C THR A 109 0.88 -2.35 6.25
N TRP A 110 0.55 -1.34 5.44
CA TRP A 110 -0.66 -1.39 4.62
C TRP A 110 -0.59 -2.52 3.60
N VAL A 111 0.60 -2.82 3.05
CA VAL A 111 0.82 -3.90 2.10
C VAL A 111 0.56 -5.26 2.75
N SER A 112 1.09 -5.51 3.96
CA SER A 112 0.86 -6.79 4.64
C SER A 112 -0.63 -7.02 4.93
N LYS A 113 -1.35 -5.95 5.31
CA LYS A 113 -2.81 -5.98 5.52
C LYS A 113 -3.57 -6.17 4.22
N PHE A 114 -3.15 -5.51 3.15
CA PHE A 114 -3.74 -5.65 1.82
C PHE A 114 -3.63 -7.09 1.32
N VAL A 115 -2.44 -7.69 1.38
CA VAL A 115 -2.22 -9.10 0.99
C VAL A 115 -3.07 -10.04 1.85
N SER A 116 -3.10 -9.85 3.16
CA SER A 116 -3.92 -10.66 4.07
C SER A 116 -5.41 -10.55 3.73
N ASN A 117 -5.89 -9.36 3.37
CA ASN A 117 -7.27 -9.14 2.95
C ASN A 117 -7.57 -9.74 1.57
N LEU A 118 -6.61 -9.76 0.63
CA LEU A 118 -6.79 -10.46 -0.63
C LEU A 118 -7.02 -11.96 -0.38
N ASP A 119 -6.16 -12.59 0.41
CA ASP A 119 -6.28 -14.01 0.75
C ASP A 119 -7.58 -14.33 1.50
N ALA A 120 -7.95 -13.50 2.48
CA ALA A 120 -9.16 -13.72 3.29
C ALA A 120 -10.46 -13.61 2.47
N ASN A 121 -10.49 -12.73 1.46
CA ASN A 121 -11.71 -12.41 0.73
C ASN A 121 -11.83 -13.11 -0.64
N TYR A 122 -10.70 -13.45 -1.27
CA TYR A 122 -10.65 -14.14 -2.57
C TYR A 122 -10.18 -15.60 -2.49
N GLY A 123 -9.74 -16.03 -1.30
CA GLY A 123 -9.09 -17.31 -1.11
C GLY A 123 -7.61 -17.27 -1.48
N LYS A 124 -6.82 -18.06 -0.76
CA LYS A 124 -5.38 -18.17 -1.01
C LYS A 124 -5.11 -18.66 -2.42
N GLY A 125 -4.16 -18.03 -3.09
CA GLY A 125 -3.69 -18.46 -4.41
C GLY A 125 -4.44 -17.89 -5.61
N LEU A 126 -5.54 -17.15 -5.43
CA LEU A 126 -6.12 -16.43 -6.58
C LEU A 126 -5.21 -15.27 -7.01
N TRP A 127 -4.62 -14.58 -6.03
CA TRP A 127 -3.66 -13.51 -6.24
C TRP A 127 -2.25 -14.01 -5.98
N ASN A 128 -1.34 -13.72 -6.90
CA ASN A 128 0.10 -13.82 -6.68
C ASN A 128 0.66 -12.41 -6.57
N VAL A 129 1.11 -12.02 -5.37
CA VAL A 129 1.51 -10.64 -5.07
C VAL A 129 3.03 -10.51 -5.05
N THR A 130 3.56 -9.63 -5.89
CA THR A 130 4.97 -9.20 -5.85
C THR A 130 5.03 -7.74 -5.40
N VAL A 131 5.97 -7.42 -4.52
CA VAL A 131 6.20 -6.04 -4.05
C VAL A 131 7.53 -5.54 -4.61
N LYS A 132 7.49 -4.42 -5.34
CA LYS A 132 8.64 -3.67 -5.83
C LYS A 132 8.75 -2.36 -5.06
N GLU A 133 9.42 -2.44 -3.92
CA GLU A 133 9.74 -1.29 -3.07
C GLU A 133 10.99 -0.58 -3.60
N TYR A 134 10.83 0.67 -4.06
CA TYR A 134 11.93 1.53 -4.48
C TYR A 134 12.18 2.59 -3.41
N LYS A 135 12.93 2.19 -2.38
CA LYS A 135 13.20 3.04 -1.21
C LYS A 135 13.82 4.36 -1.62
N ASN A 136 13.22 5.45 -1.14
CA ASN A 136 13.72 6.80 -1.36
C ASN A 136 13.91 7.09 -2.86
N GLU A 137 13.06 6.57 -3.75
CA GLU A 137 13.02 6.98 -5.16
C GLU A 137 11.79 7.85 -5.42
N SER A 138 12.02 9.05 -5.97
CA SER A 138 10.99 9.96 -6.46
C SER A 138 10.39 9.46 -7.77
N THR A 139 9.28 10.04 -8.19
CA THR A 139 8.67 9.79 -9.52
C THR A 139 9.65 10.07 -10.67
N GLU A 140 10.54 11.04 -10.52
CA GLU A 140 11.62 11.33 -11.48
C GLU A 140 12.67 10.21 -11.51
N GLU A 141 13.09 9.74 -10.33
CA GLU A 141 14.08 8.67 -10.21
C GLU A 141 13.53 7.34 -10.73
N LEU A 142 12.23 7.05 -10.54
CA LEU A 142 11.60 5.86 -11.13
C LEU A 142 11.72 5.82 -12.66
N ILE A 143 11.62 6.99 -13.31
CA ILE A 143 11.80 7.16 -14.76
C ILE A 143 13.27 7.02 -15.14
N VAL A 144 14.15 7.80 -14.50
CA VAL A 144 15.59 7.84 -14.80
C VAL A 144 16.23 6.46 -14.62
N ASN A 145 15.84 5.75 -13.56
CA ASN A 145 16.33 4.41 -13.23
C ASN A 145 15.63 3.30 -14.04
N LYS A 146 14.74 3.64 -14.98
CA LYS A 146 14.08 2.67 -15.87
C LYS A 146 13.36 1.57 -15.08
N ARG A 147 12.65 1.96 -14.02
CA ARG A 147 11.96 1.00 -13.14
C ARG A 147 10.79 0.31 -13.84
N ALA A 148 10.21 0.94 -14.86
CA ALA A 148 9.13 0.33 -15.65
C ALA A 148 9.58 -0.98 -16.33
N GLN A 149 10.82 -1.04 -16.81
CA GLN A 149 11.40 -2.25 -17.40
C GLN A 149 11.66 -3.33 -16.35
N ASP A 150 12.09 -2.95 -15.14
CA ASP A 150 12.27 -3.88 -14.03
C ASP A 150 10.94 -4.48 -13.56
N ILE A 151 9.88 -3.67 -13.53
CA ILE A 151 8.52 -4.10 -13.17
C ILE A 151 7.95 -5.03 -14.24
N ALA A 152 8.21 -4.75 -15.53
CA ALA A 152 7.71 -5.57 -16.63
C ALA A 152 8.25 -7.01 -16.60
N LYS A 153 9.46 -7.24 -16.04
CA LYS A 153 10.04 -8.59 -15.89
C LYS A 153 9.20 -9.51 -14.99
N GLU A 154 8.37 -8.95 -14.12
CA GLU A 154 7.47 -9.70 -13.24
C GLU A 154 6.20 -10.19 -13.97
N ASN A 155 6.02 -9.82 -15.25
CA ASN A 155 4.83 -10.15 -16.05
C ASN A 155 3.50 -9.86 -15.31
N PRO A 156 3.26 -8.59 -14.91
CA PRO A 156 2.06 -8.24 -14.16
C PRO A 156 0.79 -8.34 -15.00
N ASP A 157 -0.23 -8.99 -14.46
CA ASP A 157 -1.61 -8.82 -14.92
C ASP A 157 -2.18 -7.49 -14.41
N VAL A 158 -1.82 -7.10 -13.19
CA VAL A 158 -2.25 -5.88 -12.52
C VAL A 158 -1.03 -5.19 -11.93
N ILE A 159 -0.95 -3.87 -12.07
CA ILE A 159 0.04 -3.04 -11.37
C ILE A 159 -0.72 -2.14 -10.41
N LEU A 160 -0.40 -2.20 -9.12
CA LEU A 160 -0.87 -1.24 -8.12
C LEU A 160 0.26 -0.26 -7.86
N PHE A 161 0.21 0.90 -8.49
CA PHE A 161 1.21 1.95 -8.37
C PHE A 161 0.82 2.96 -7.30
N GLU A 162 1.56 2.98 -6.20
CA GLU A 162 1.52 4.01 -5.18
C GLU A 162 2.47 5.15 -5.58
N ALA A 163 1.91 6.30 -5.95
CA ALA A 163 2.70 7.43 -6.42
C ALA A 163 3.46 8.08 -5.25
N PRO A 164 4.82 8.10 -5.24
CA PRO A 164 5.64 8.45 -4.07
C PRO A 164 5.74 9.97 -3.82
N PHE A 165 4.60 10.66 -3.76
CA PHE A 165 4.55 12.13 -3.63
C PHE A 165 5.12 12.67 -2.31
N ILE A 166 5.23 11.82 -1.28
CA ILE A 166 5.93 12.19 -0.04
C ILE A 166 7.45 12.23 -0.31
N THR A 167 7.99 11.22 -0.99
CA THR A 167 9.40 11.16 -1.37
C THR A 167 9.76 12.29 -2.33
N ASP A 168 8.92 12.58 -3.32
CA ASP A 168 9.08 13.74 -4.21
C ASP A 168 9.20 15.04 -3.41
N ASN A 169 8.26 15.25 -2.46
CA ASN A 169 8.24 16.46 -1.65
C ASN A 169 9.51 16.63 -0.82
N ASN A 170 10.03 15.54 -0.27
CA ASN A 170 11.22 15.54 0.57
C ASN A 170 12.53 15.78 -0.21
N LYS A 171 12.56 15.44 -1.50
CA LYS A 171 13.76 15.57 -2.34
C LYS A 171 13.80 16.85 -3.15
N THR A 172 12.79 17.05 -3.99
CA THR A 172 12.79 18.10 -5.02
C THR A 172 11.53 18.96 -5.00
N GLY A 173 10.57 18.63 -4.12
CA GLY A 173 9.27 19.27 -4.06
C GLY A 173 8.28 18.69 -5.07
N ASN A 174 7.00 19.03 -4.93
CA ASN A 174 5.92 18.39 -5.69
C ASN A 174 5.58 19.05 -7.04
N GLY A 175 6.41 19.98 -7.53
CA GLY A 175 6.10 20.77 -8.73
C GLY A 175 5.85 19.89 -9.98
N ASN A 176 6.62 18.80 -10.11
CA ASN A 176 6.56 17.90 -11.26
C ASN A 176 6.00 16.50 -10.93
N SER A 177 5.64 16.22 -9.67
CA SER A 177 5.23 14.89 -9.22
C SER A 177 4.11 14.27 -10.04
N VAL A 178 3.07 15.05 -10.35
CA VAL A 178 1.92 14.56 -11.13
C VAL A 178 2.35 14.26 -12.57
N ALA A 179 3.09 15.16 -13.21
CA ALA A 179 3.56 14.98 -14.58
C ALA A 179 4.51 13.78 -14.70
N ASN A 180 5.40 13.60 -13.73
CA ASN A 180 6.31 12.47 -13.67
C ASN A 180 5.56 11.16 -13.40
N ALA A 181 4.58 11.14 -12.48
CA ALA A 181 3.74 9.97 -12.26
C ALA A 181 2.97 9.58 -13.53
N GLN A 182 2.39 10.54 -14.26
CA GLN A 182 1.72 10.29 -15.53
C GLN A 182 2.66 9.70 -16.58
N LYS A 183 3.87 10.27 -16.70
CA LYS A 183 4.91 9.76 -17.59
C LYS A 183 5.32 8.34 -17.22
N PHE A 184 5.57 8.06 -15.94
CA PHE A 184 5.93 6.74 -15.46
C PHE A 184 4.82 5.71 -15.71
N VAL A 185 3.55 6.08 -15.51
CA VAL A 185 2.40 5.22 -15.87
C VAL A 185 2.37 4.94 -17.37
N GLY A 186 2.70 5.93 -18.21
CA GLY A 186 2.88 5.72 -19.65
C GLY A 186 3.99 4.72 -19.99
N GLU A 187 5.11 4.78 -19.27
CA GLU A 187 6.22 3.83 -19.42
C GLU A 187 5.85 2.41 -18.95
N LEU A 188 5.09 2.28 -17.86
CA LEU A 188 4.55 1.01 -17.37
C LEU A 188 3.58 0.38 -18.38
N SER A 189 2.68 1.18 -18.93
CA SER A 189 1.72 0.73 -19.95
C SER A 189 2.42 0.24 -21.22
N SER A 190 3.50 0.94 -21.62
CA SER A 190 4.29 0.58 -22.79
C SER A 190 5.15 -0.67 -22.58
N SER A 191 5.69 -0.86 -21.36
CA SER A 191 6.64 -1.93 -21.04
C SER A 191 5.96 -3.28 -20.76
N ALA A 192 4.73 -3.27 -20.25
CA ALA A 192 3.98 -4.48 -19.91
C ALA A 192 2.59 -4.47 -20.55
N LYS A 193 2.53 -4.86 -21.84
CA LYS A 193 1.27 -4.87 -22.61
C LYS A 193 0.23 -5.78 -21.97
N GLY A 194 -1.02 -5.31 -21.92
CA GLY A 194 -2.16 -6.09 -21.41
C GLY A 194 -2.31 -6.06 -19.87
N ASN A 195 -1.43 -5.38 -19.16
CA ASN A 195 -1.62 -5.12 -17.74
C ASN A 195 -2.81 -4.17 -17.49
N THR A 196 -3.31 -4.14 -16.26
CA THR A 196 -4.21 -3.08 -15.81
C THR A 196 -3.51 -2.31 -14.70
N ILE A 197 -3.33 -1.00 -14.90
CA ILE A 197 -2.68 -0.14 -13.91
C ILE A 197 -3.74 0.50 -13.04
N MET A 198 -3.64 0.27 -11.74
CA MET A 198 -4.39 0.96 -10.70
C MET A 198 -3.44 1.92 -10.00
N ILE A 199 -3.88 3.15 -9.80
CA ILE A 199 -3.07 4.19 -9.17
C ILE A 199 -3.64 4.46 -7.78
N GLN A 200 -2.78 4.37 -6.77
CA GLN A 200 -3.08 4.76 -5.40
C GLN A 200 -2.29 6.03 -5.07
N PRO A 201 -2.91 7.04 -4.45
CA PRO A 201 -2.15 8.18 -3.94
C PRO A 201 -1.28 7.76 -2.75
N SER A 202 -0.23 8.52 -2.45
CA SER A 202 0.57 8.32 -1.23
C SER A 202 -0.27 8.49 0.04
N ASN A 203 0.35 8.28 1.20
CA ASN A 203 -0.33 8.55 2.47
C ASN A 203 -0.73 10.04 2.61
N PRO A 204 -1.91 10.35 3.17
CA PRO A 204 -2.36 11.73 3.34
C PRO A 204 -1.49 12.47 4.36
N VAL A 205 -1.09 13.69 4.01
CA VAL A 205 -0.35 14.59 4.92
C VAL A 205 -1.33 15.57 5.56
N TYR A 206 -1.44 15.55 6.89
CA TYR A 206 -2.36 16.43 7.61
C TYR A 206 -2.00 17.91 7.42
N GLY A 207 -3.00 18.73 7.05
CA GLY A 207 -2.82 20.18 6.87
C GLY A 207 -2.10 20.58 5.58
N ALA A 208 -1.82 19.64 4.68
CA ALA A 208 -1.18 19.94 3.41
C ALA A 208 -2.12 20.73 2.49
N LYS A 209 -1.67 21.90 2.02
CA LYS A 209 -2.44 22.78 1.11
C LYS A 209 -2.40 22.30 -0.35
N ASN A 210 -1.27 21.76 -0.79
CA ASN A 210 -1.03 21.40 -2.18
C ASN A 210 -1.33 19.91 -2.47
N TYR A 211 -1.24 19.06 -1.46
CA TYR A 211 -1.48 17.62 -1.60
C TYR A 211 -2.87 17.28 -2.17
N PRO A 212 -3.99 17.85 -1.69
CA PRO A 212 -5.31 17.55 -2.25
C PRO A 212 -5.43 17.90 -3.74
N LYS A 213 -4.76 18.97 -4.19
CA LYS A 213 -4.74 19.37 -5.61
C LYS A 213 -4.00 18.34 -6.47
N ALA A 214 -2.85 17.86 -5.98
CA ALA A 214 -2.08 16.82 -6.67
C ALA A 214 -2.88 15.51 -6.77
N ILE A 215 -3.59 15.12 -5.72
CA ILE A 215 -4.43 13.92 -5.73
C ILE A 215 -5.62 14.06 -6.69
N GLU A 216 -6.25 15.24 -6.76
CA GLU A 216 -7.32 15.48 -7.72
C GLU A 216 -6.82 15.40 -9.16
N ALA A 217 -5.65 15.97 -9.46
CA ALA A 217 -5.04 15.87 -10.79
C ALA A 217 -4.69 14.41 -11.16
N LEU A 218 -4.15 13.63 -10.21
CA LEU A 218 -3.87 12.21 -10.41
C LEU A 218 -5.16 11.41 -10.65
N LYS A 219 -6.22 11.73 -9.91
CA LYS A 219 -7.55 11.11 -10.07
C LYS A 219 -8.15 11.43 -11.44
N GLN A 220 -8.00 12.65 -11.95
CA GLN A 220 -8.47 13.02 -13.28
C GLN A 220 -7.74 12.26 -14.38
N PHE A 221 -6.44 12.00 -14.20
CA PHE A 221 -5.66 11.17 -15.12
C PHE A 221 -6.06 9.69 -15.10
N ALA A 222 -6.47 9.18 -13.93
CA ALA A 222 -6.80 7.76 -13.75
C ALA A 222 -8.24 7.38 -14.11
N LYS A 223 -9.07 8.34 -14.53
CA LYS A 223 -10.45 8.10 -15.00
C LYS A 223 -10.46 7.64 -16.45
#